data_AF-A0A4Z0NZT5-F1
#
_entry.id   AF-A0A4Z0NZT5-F1
#
_cell.length_a   1.000
_cell.length_b   1.000
_cell.length_c   1.000
_cell.angle_alpha   90.00
_cell.angle_beta   90.00
_cell.angle_gamma   90.00
#
_symmetry.space_group_name_H-M   'P 1'
#
loop_
_entity.id
_entity.type
_entity.pdbx_description
1 polymer ?
#
loop_
_entity_poly.entity_id
_entity_poly.type
_entity_poly.pdbx_seq_one_letter_code
_entity_poly.pdbx_strand_id
1 'polypeptide(L)'
;MNIRALAHLEGKAIPCVGKITLRSLTYPTAYLIWYLASEQDVIAYKAAPLYFPYGEEEAHRLFEMVLAYIPTYRIGRKRVFTDVMVVL
;
A
#
# COMPACT_ATOMS: atom_id res chain seq x y z
N MET A 1 -1.29 9.54 -1.41
CA MET A 1 -2.30 9.27 -0.37
C MET A 1 -1.62 8.75 0.88
N ASN A 2 -1.75 9.45 2.01
CA ASN A 2 -1.20 8.99 3.28
C ASN A 2 -2.10 7.90 3.87
N ILE A 3 -1.50 6.89 4.49
CA ILE A 3 -2.23 5.75 5.04
C ILE A 3 -1.67 5.38 6.41
N ARG A 4 -2.50 4.71 7.20
CA ARG A 4 -2.09 4.03 8.43
C ARG A 4 -2.59 2.59 8.43
N ALA A 5 -1.93 1.72 9.18
CA ALA A 5 -2.33 0.34 9.37
C ALA A 5 -1.81 -0.18 10.72
N LEU A 6 -2.29 -1.33 11.15
CA LEU A 6 -1.75 -2.07 12.28
C LEU A 6 -1.02 -3.31 11.76
N ALA A 7 0.29 -3.40 12.01
CA ALA A 7 1.09 -4.57 11.65
C ALA A 7 1.12 -5.58 12.80
N HIS A 8 0.91 -6.86 12.50
CA HIS A 8 0.97 -7.96 13.47
C HIS A 8 2.23 -8.78 13.23
N LEU A 9 3.29 -8.46 13.98
CA LEU A 9 4.60 -9.11 13.89
C LEU A 9 4.95 -9.73 15.23
N GLU A 10 5.36 -11.00 15.22
CA GLU A 10 5.82 -11.71 16.44
C GLU A 10 4.85 -11.64 17.63
N GLY A 11 3.54 -11.61 17.34
CA GLY A 11 2.48 -11.51 18.36
C GLY A 11 2.27 -10.09 18.91
N LYS A 12 2.92 -9.08 18.36
CA LYS A 12 2.74 -7.66 18.72
C LYS A 12 1.99 -6.93 17.62
N ALA A 13 1.10 -6.04 18.05
CA ALA A 13 0.43 -5.08 17.19
C ALA A 13 1.26 -3.78 17.16
N ILE A 14 1.74 -3.39 15.98
CA ILE A 14 2.65 -2.28 15.76
C ILE A 14 1.94 -1.26 14.87
N PRO A 15 1.66 -0.04 15.37
CA PRO A 15 1.11 1.02 14.52
C PRO A 15 2.08 1.36 13.39
N CYS A 16 1.55 1.48 12.18
CA CYS A 16 2.32 1.86 11.00
C CYS A 16 1.68 3.04 10.30
N VAL A 17 2.53 3.93 9.79
CA VAL A 17 2.16 5.03 8.91
C VAL A 17 2.90 4.91 7.59
N GLY A 18 2.31 5.44 6.53
CA GLY A 18 2.85 5.22 5.20
C GLY A 18 2.18 6.07 4.14
N LYS A 19 2.53 5.77 2.89
CA LYS A 19 2.01 6.51 1.75
C LYS A 19 1.93 5.62 0.52
N ILE A 20 0.85 5.79 -0.24
CA ILE A 20 0.70 5.29 -1.60
C ILE A 20 0.96 6.45 -2.57
N THR A 21 1.86 6.24 -3.52
CA THR A 21 2.31 7.24 -4.48
C THR A 21 2.23 6.67 -5.89
N LEU A 22 1.46 7.32 -6.76
CA LEU A 22 1.53 7.11 -8.20
C LEU A 22 2.75 7.87 -8.72
N ARG A 23 3.75 7.15 -9.23
CA ARG A 23 4.99 7.75 -9.72
C ARG A 23 4.93 8.10 -11.20
N SER A 24 4.29 7.26 -12.00
CA SER A 24 4.04 7.52 -13.42
C SER A 24 2.81 6.76 -13.89
N LEU A 25 2.18 7.29 -14.94
CA LEU A 25 1.08 6.66 -15.65
C LEU A 25 1.43 6.69 -17.13
N THR A 26 1.47 5.53 -17.77
CA THR A 26 1.79 5.37 -19.20
C THR A 26 0.93 4.24 -19.72
N TYR A 27 -0.17 4.60 -20.37
CA TYR A 27 -1.21 3.65 -20.78
C TYR A 27 -0.62 2.43 -21.52
N PRO A 28 -1.00 1.18 -21.14
CA PRO A 28 -2.00 0.80 -20.13
C PRO A 28 -1.36 0.42 -18.78
N THR A 29 -0.28 1.08 -18.37
CA THR A 29 0.49 0.75 -17.16
C THR A 29 0.64 1.93 -16.21
N ALA A 30 0.61 1.65 -14.92
CA ALA A 30 0.87 2.63 -13.86
C ALA A 30 2.01 2.15 -12.99
N TYR A 31 2.93 3.03 -12.58
CA TYR A 31 3.97 2.69 -11.62
C TYR A 31 3.61 3.22 -10.24
N LEU A 32 3.32 2.32 -9.31
CA LEU A 32 2.94 2.65 -7.95
C LEU A 32 4.02 2.25 -6.96
N ILE A 33 4.16 3.10 -5.96
CA ILE A 33 4.99 2.85 -4.79
C ILE A 33 4.11 2.97 -3.56
N TRP A 34 4.13 1.97 -2.69
CA TRP A 34 3.58 2.09 -1.35
C TRP A 34 4.53 1.55 -0.31
N TYR A 35 4.47 2.13 0.88
CA TYR A 35 5.21 1.65 2.04
C TYR A 35 4.42 1.86 3.32
N LEU A 36 4.72 1.05 4.33
CA LEU A 36 4.26 1.18 5.70
C LEU A 36 5.45 1.01 6.64
N ALA A 37 5.63 1.97 7.54
CA ALA A 37 6.72 2.00 8.50
C ALA A 37 6.18 2.21 9.91
N SER A 38 6.86 1.59 10.87
CA SER A 38 6.75 1.93 12.29
C SER A 38 7.64 3.13 12.60
N GLU A 39 7.71 3.54 13.86
CA GLU A 39 8.67 4.56 14.32
C GLU A 39 10.13 4.14 14.13
N GLN A 40 10.39 2.82 14.12
CA GLN A 40 11.74 2.26 14.18
C GLN A 40 12.23 1.77 12.82
N ASP A 41 11.35 1.21 12.00
CA ASP A 41 11.72 0.57 10.74
C ASP A 41 10.57 0.49 9.72
N VAL A 42 10.93 0.31 8.45
CA VAL A 42 10.03 0.03 7.34
C VAL A 42 9.57 -1.42 7.41
N ILE A 43 8.28 -1.62 7.66
CA ILE A 43 7.68 -2.96 7.78
C ILE A 43 7.42 -3.57 6.40
N ALA A 44 6.95 -2.76 5.46
CA ALA A 44 6.74 -3.22 4.08
C ALA A 44 6.95 -2.08 3.10
N TYR A 45 7.53 -2.42 1.95
CA TYR A 45 7.73 -1.55 0.81
C TYR A 45 7.44 -2.33 -0.47
N LYS A 46 6.71 -1.72 -1.40
CA LYS A 46 6.50 -2.28 -2.72
C LYS A 46 6.49 -1.18 -3.77
N ALA A 47 7.30 -1.37 -4.80
CA ALA A 47 7.30 -0.59 -6.01
C ALA A 47 7.06 -1.53 -7.19
N ALA A 48 5.98 -1.33 -7.93
CA ALA A 48 5.62 -2.23 -9.02
C ALA A 48 4.86 -1.51 -10.13
N PRO A 49 5.07 -1.90 -11.39
CA PRO A 49 4.13 -1.60 -12.45
C PRO A 49 2.84 -2.40 -12.22
N LEU A 50 1.69 -1.76 -12.39
CA LEU A 50 0.37 -2.38 -12.43
C LEU A 50 -0.24 -2.16 -13.81
N TYR A 51 -0.93 -3.18 -14.30
CA TYR A 51 -1.81 -3.01 -15.45
C TYR A 51 -2.99 -2.13 -15.07
N PHE A 52 -3.23 -1.09 -15.86
CA PHE A 52 -4.27 -0.10 -15.65
C PHE A 52 -4.84 0.34 -17.01
N PRO A 53 -5.90 -0.35 -17.49
CA PRO A 53 -6.50 -0.10 -18.79
C PRO A 53 -7.51 1.07 -18.79
N TYR A 54 -7.40 1.98 -17.82
CA TYR A 54 -8.29 3.13 -17.68
C TYR A 54 -7.52 4.43 -17.93
N GLY A 55 -8.25 5.51 -18.23
CA GLY A 55 -7.67 6.84 -18.46
C GLY A 55 -7.12 7.47 -17.18
N GLU A 56 -6.36 8.57 -17.33
CA GLU A 56 -5.73 9.28 -16.20
C GLU A 56 -6.76 9.84 -15.21
N GLU A 57 -7.95 10.18 -15.68
CA GLU A 57 -9.09 10.61 -14.86
C GLU A 57 -9.51 9.56 -13.81
N GLU A 58 -9.22 8.28 -14.06
CA GLU A 58 -9.51 7.19 -13.15
C GLU A 58 -8.35 6.83 -12.22
N ALA A 59 -7.27 7.63 -12.18
CA ALA A 59 -6.10 7.37 -11.33
C ALA A 59 -6.43 7.16 -9.85
N HIS A 60 -7.57 7.67 -9.35
CA HIS A 60 -8.07 7.38 -8.00
C HIS A 60 -8.25 5.87 -7.74
N ARG A 61 -8.67 5.08 -8.76
CA ARG A 61 -8.85 3.63 -8.66
C ARG A 61 -7.57 2.88 -8.35
N LEU A 62 -6.43 3.39 -8.82
CA LEU A 62 -5.11 2.82 -8.52
C LEU A 62 -4.85 2.84 -7.01
N PHE A 63 -5.22 3.92 -6.35
CA PHE A 63 -5.07 4.06 -4.90
C PHE A 63 -6.00 3.10 -4.15
N GLU A 64 -7.27 2.98 -4.58
CA GLU A 64 -8.23 2.00 -4.03
C GLU A 64 -7.78 0.55 -4.20
N MET A 65 -7.24 0.20 -5.38
CA MET A 65 -6.68 -1.13 -5.63
C MET A 65 -5.52 -1.45 -4.69
N VAL A 66 -4.62 -0.49 -4.46
CA VAL A 66 -3.51 -0.68 -3.53
C VAL A 66 -4.01 -0.78 -2.09
N LEU A 67 -4.97 0.05 -1.67
CA LEU A 67 -5.60 -0.05 -0.34
C LEU A 67 -6.20 -1.43 -0.09
N ALA A 68 -6.96 -1.95 -1.04
CA ALA A 68 -7.56 -3.28 -0.96
C ALA A 68 -6.50 -4.40 -0.95
N TYR A 69 -5.33 -4.17 -1.54
CA TYR A 69 -4.23 -5.13 -1.57
C TYR A 69 -3.49 -5.24 -0.24
N ILE A 70 -3.28 -4.14 0.49
CA ILE A 70 -2.44 -4.12 1.71
C ILE A 70 -2.87 -5.14 2.78
N PRO A 71 -4.16 -5.32 3.13
CA PRO A 71 -4.60 -6.35 4.07
C PRO A 71 -4.31 -7.79 3.62
N THR A 72 -4.14 -7.99 2.31
CA THR A 72 -3.80 -9.29 1.72
C THR A 72 -2.29 -9.52 1.64
N TYR A 73 -1.49 -8.48 1.91
CA TYR A 73 -0.03 -8.56 1.89
C TYR A 73 0.46 -9.57 2.95
N ARG A 74 1.40 -10.41 2.53
CA ARG A 74 1.96 -11.47 3.35
C ARG A 74 3.47 -11.36 3.41
N ILE A 75 4.02 -11.60 4.60
CA ILE A 75 5.43 -11.93 4.80
C ILE A 75 5.48 -13.43 5.12
N GLY A 76 6.08 -14.21 4.22
CA GLY A 76 5.93 -15.66 4.22
C GLY A 76 4.47 -16.07 4.04
N ARG A 77 3.91 -16.84 4.99
CA ARG A 77 2.52 -17.33 4.95
C ARG A 77 1.52 -16.48 5.75
N LYS A 78 2.00 -15.47 6.49
CA LYS A 78 1.17 -14.70 7.43
C LYS A 78 0.75 -13.37 6.81
N ARG A 79 -0.52 -13.00 6.98
CA ARG A 79 -0.98 -11.63 6.70
C ARG A 79 -0.43 -10.71 7.78
N VAL A 80 0.05 -9.56 7.36
CA VAL A 80 0.80 -8.66 8.25
C VAL A 80 -0.05 -7.49 8.70
N PHE A 81 -0.92 -6.95 7.85
CA PHE A 81 -1.61 -5.70 8.12
C PHE A 81 -3.11 -5.89 8.35
N THR A 82 -3.64 -5.18 9.35
CA THR A 82 -5.08 -4.95 9.60
C THR A 82 -5.35 -3.45 9.72
N ASP A 83 -6.63 -3.06 9.80
CA ASP A 83 -7.07 -1.69 10.09
C ASP A 83 -6.42 -0.65 9.17
N VAL A 84 -6.30 -1.00 7.89
CA VAL A 84 -5.71 -0.14 6.87
C VAL A 84 -6.68 0.98 6.55
N MET A 85 -6.25 2.22 6.73
CA MET A 85 -7.10 3.40 6.54
C MET A 85 -6.32 4.55 5.89
N VAL A 86 -7.04 5.41 5.17
CA VAL A 86 -6.52 6.69 4.67
C VAL A 86 -6.43 7.69 5.82
N VAL A 87 -5.38 8.50 5.81
CA VAL A 87 -5.20 9.62 6.76
C VAL A 87 -5.29 10.92 5.97
N LEU A 88 -6.20 11.80 6.39
CA LEU A 88 -6.41 13.15 5.83
C LEU A 88 -5.33 14.11 6.31
#